data_AF-A0A936ST32-F1
#
_entry.id   AF-A0A936ST32-F1
#
_cell.length_a   1.000
_cell.length_b   1.000
_cell.length_c   1.000
_cell.angle_alpha   90.00
_cell.angle_beta   90.00
_cell.angle_gamma   90.00
#
_symmetry.space_group_name_H-M   'P 1'
#
loop_
_entity.id
_entity.type
_entity.pdbx_description
1 polymer ?
#
loop_
_entity_poly.entity_id
_entity_poly.type
_entity_poly.pdbx_seq_one_letter_code
_entity_poly.pdbx_strand_id
1 'polypeptide(L)'
;MDKQRLKVYVPATTPIELNILISLLAEPRHGLGIIQEIAERTENEMFLSPGTLYSALKRMDKSGWIQQVEGGIEPADGNAERRTYHALTRAGQRMIINELDRMERFVIETRDLITKVRDDDQGGMPERQEQNCSDGDDLPEKALELNRFWRSKKPLLGLSLK
;
A
#
# COMPACT_ATOMS: atom_id res chain seq x y z
N MET A 1 -0.97 25.26 -23.15
CA MET A 1 -1.60 24.22 -22.32
C MET A 1 -0.51 23.34 -21.77
N ASP A 2 -0.14 23.60 -20.52
CA ASP A 2 0.93 22.92 -19.81
C ASP A 2 0.52 21.46 -19.59
N LYS A 3 1.20 20.53 -20.27
CA LYS A 3 0.98 19.11 -20.05
C LYS A 3 1.66 18.77 -18.74
N GLN A 4 0.94 18.95 -17.62
CA GLN A 4 1.29 18.35 -16.34
C GLN A 4 1.46 16.85 -16.59
N ARG A 5 2.71 16.43 -16.84
CA ARG A 5 3.11 15.03 -16.79
C ARG A 5 2.75 14.58 -15.39
N LEU A 6 1.71 13.74 -15.28
CA LEU A 6 1.46 12.98 -14.07
C LEU A 6 2.80 12.42 -13.61
N LYS A 7 3.27 12.83 -12.43
CA LYS A 7 4.50 12.29 -11.88
C LYS A 7 4.18 10.84 -11.53
N VAL A 8 4.61 9.93 -12.39
CA VAL A 8 4.40 8.50 -12.19
C VAL A 8 5.03 8.13 -10.85
N TYR A 9 4.22 7.61 -9.93
CA TYR A 9 4.73 7.05 -8.69
C TYR A 9 5.50 5.77 -9.02
N VAL A 10 6.81 5.85 -8.86
CA VAL A 10 7.70 4.71 -8.93
C VAL A 10 8.32 4.57 -7.55
N PRO A 11 7.97 3.51 -6.79
CA PRO A 11 8.54 3.31 -5.48
C PRO A 11 10.05 3.08 -5.61
N ALA A 12 10.83 3.71 -4.75
CA ALA A 12 12.28 3.50 -4.73
C ALA A 12 12.67 2.30 -3.83
N THR A 13 11.69 1.70 -3.14
CA THR A 13 11.85 0.48 -2.35
C THR A 13 10.73 -0.51 -2.63
N THR A 14 10.98 -1.81 -2.46
CA THR A 14 9.86 -2.76 -2.34
C THR A 14 9.14 -2.59 -1.00
N PRO A 15 7.86 -3.00 -0.89
CA PRO A 15 7.16 -2.99 0.40
C PRO A 15 7.90 -3.73 1.51
N ILE A 16 8.56 -4.84 1.17
CA ILE A 16 9.37 -5.65 2.10
C ILE A 16 10.58 -4.85 2.59
N GLU A 17 11.34 -4.24 1.69
CA GLU A 17 12.52 -3.46 2.04
C GLU A 17 12.16 -2.26 2.91
N LEU A 18 11.07 -1.54 2.60
CA LEU A 18 10.61 -0.42 3.42
C LEU A 18 10.23 -0.87 4.84
N ASN A 19 9.52 -1.99 4.98
CA ASN A 19 9.14 -2.52 6.29
C ASN A 19 10.37 -3.00 7.09
N ILE A 20 11.38 -3.59 6.43
CA ILE A 20 12.65 -3.92 7.08
C ILE A 20 13.40 -2.65 7.52
N LEU A 21 13.39 -1.58 6.73
CA LEU A 21 14.03 -0.33 7.14
C LEU A 21 13.34 0.29 8.37
N ILE A 22 12.01 0.27 8.39
CA ILE A 22 11.20 0.79 9.50
C ILE A 22 11.45 -0.03 10.78
N SER A 23 11.55 -1.35 10.69
CA SER A 23 11.78 -2.22 11.86
C SER A 23 13.09 -1.92 12.59
N LEU A 24 14.07 -1.36 11.86
CA LEU A 24 15.41 -1.02 12.34
C LEU A 24 15.55 0.44 12.80
N LEU A 25 14.47 1.25 12.79
CA LEU A 25 14.52 2.66 13.19
C LEU A 25 14.85 2.84 14.68
N ALA A 26 14.29 1.98 15.54
CA ALA A 26 14.45 2.08 16.98
C ALA A 26 15.81 1.52 17.46
N GLU A 27 16.22 0.38 16.92
CA GLU A 27 17.41 -0.35 17.36
C GLU A 27 17.88 -1.36 16.31
N PRO A 28 19.14 -1.81 16.37
CA PRO A 28 19.61 -2.95 15.58
C PRO A 28 18.85 -4.24 15.95
N ARG A 29 18.48 -5.05 14.96
CA ARG A 29 17.75 -6.31 15.17
C ARG A 29 18.38 -7.47 14.43
N HIS A 30 18.28 -8.65 15.02
CA HIS A 30 18.60 -9.90 14.33
C HIS A 30 17.43 -10.33 13.44
N GLY A 31 17.67 -11.26 12.51
CA GLY A 31 16.69 -11.64 11.49
C GLY A 31 15.31 -12.04 12.03
N LEU A 32 15.26 -12.85 13.10
CA LEU A 32 14.00 -13.24 13.73
C LEU A 32 13.28 -12.04 14.38
N GLY A 33 14.02 -11.15 15.06
CA GLY A 33 13.46 -9.92 15.62
C GLY A 33 12.87 -8.98 14.57
N ILE A 34 13.43 -8.94 13.36
CA ILE A 34 12.85 -8.19 12.23
C ILE A 34 11.51 -8.80 11.81
N ILE A 35 11.42 -10.13 11.73
CA ILE A 35 10.17 -10.83 11.35
C ILE A 35 9.08 -10.56 12.39
N GLN A 36 9.43 -10.67 13.68
CA GLN A 36 8.50 -10.43 14.79
C GLN A 36 7.99 -8.99 14.81
N GLU A 37 8.89 -8.01 14.73
CA GLU A 37 8.50 -6.60 14.71
C GLU A 37 7.56 -6.29 13.54
N ILE A 38 7.86 -6.78 12.34
CA ILE A 38 7.03 -6.51 11.16
C ILE A 38 5.65 -7.16 11.31
N ALA A 39 5.58 -8.40 11.78
CA ALA A 39 4.32 -9.08 12.01
C ALA A 39 3.46 -8.35 13.05
N GLU A 40 4.07 -7.90 14.16
CA GLU A 40 3.38 -7.14 15.22
C GLU A 40 2.91 -5.77 14.72
N ARG A 41 3.78 -4.97 14.09
CA ARG A 41 3.44 -3.62 13.62
C ARG A 41 2.40 -3.61 12.49
N THR A 42 2.36 -4.66 11.67
CA THR A 42 1.40 -4.79 10.56
C THR A 42 0.15 -5.58 10.93
N GLU A 43 -0.06 -5.90 12.21
CA GLU A 43 -1.20 -6.70 12.66
C GLU A 43 -1.35 -8.02 11.88
N ASN A 44 -0.22 -8.65 11.55
CA ASN A 44 -0.12 -9.87 10.74
C ASN A 44 -0.56 -9.74 9.27
N GLU A 45 -0.72 -8.52 8.73
CA GLU A 45 -0.95 -8.33 7.29
C GLU A 45 0.29 -8.66 6.44
N MET A 46 1.49 -8.60 7.04
CA MET A 46 2.75 -8.94 6.36
C MET A 46 3.55 -10.00 7.12
N PHE A 47 3.75 -11.14 6.47
CA PHE A 47 4.64 -12.21 6.94
C PHE A 47 5.83 -12.39 6.01
N LEU A 48 7.04 -12.37 6.58
CA LEU A 48 8.27 -12.61 5.84
C LEU A 48 8.79 -14.01 6.13
N SER A 49 8.91 -14.83 5.07
CA SER A 49 9.69 -16.06 5.17
C SER A 49 11.17 -15.74 5.41
N PRO A 50 11.93 -16.61 6.11
CA PRO A 50 13.37 -16.43 6.27
C PRO A 50 14.10 -16.24 4.94
N GLY A 51 13.75 -17.00 3.90
CA GLY A 51 14.36 -16.88 2.57
C GLY A 51 14.13 -15.51 1.93
N THR A 52 12.91 -14.97 2.07
CA THR A 52 12.56 -13.62 1.59
C THR A 52 13.34 -12.55 2.36
N LEU A 53 13.38 -12.66 3.68
CA LEU A 53 14.10 -11.73 4.55
C LEU A 53 15.59 -11.68 4.19
N TYR A 54 16.29 -12.81 4.21
CA TYR A 54 17.74 -12.82 4.00
C TYR A 54 18.13 -12.38 2.59
N SER A 55 17.28 -12.67 1.60
CA SER A 55 17.47 -12.15 0.24
C SER A 55 17.34 -10.62 0.19
N ALA A 56 16.37 -10.06 0.91
CA ALA A 56 16.19 -8.61 1.00
C ALA A 56 17.34 -7.95 1.77
N LEU A 57 17.72 -8.48 2.95
CA LEU A 57 18.84 -7.99 3.74
C LEU A 57 20.13 -7.92 2.92
N LYS A 58 20.43 -8.97 2.14
CA LYS A 58 21.61 -8.99 1.25
C LYS A 58 21.58 -7.88 0.18
N ARG A 59 20.41 -7.55 -0.37
CA ARG A 59 20.29 -6.43 -1.32
C ARG A 59 20.43 -5.08 -0.63
N MET A 60 19.79 -4.91 0.53
CA MET A 60 19.80 -3.66 1.29
C MET A 60 21.20 -3.33 1.83
N ASP A 61 21.96 -4.35 2.22
CA ASP A 61 23.36 -4.25 2.63
C ASP A 61 24.24 -3.79 1.46
N LYS A 62 24.07 -4.40 0.26
CA LYS A 62 24.72 -3.94 -0.97
C LYS A 62 24.36 -2.51 -1.37
N SER A 63 23.12 -2.09 -1.12
CA SER A 63 22.66 -0.71 -1.33
C SER A 63 23.17 0.27 -0.25
N GLY A 64 23.82 -0.25 0.80
CA GLY A 64 24.33 0.53 1.93
C GLY A 64 23.23 1.10 2.83
N TRP A 65 21.99 0.61 2.73
CA TRP A 65 20.86 1.09 3.56
C TRP A 65 20.90 0.50 4.97
N ILE A 66 21.46 -0.69 5.10
CA ILE A 66 21.71 -1.35 6.37
C ILE A 66 23.17 -1.78 6.43
N GLN A 67 23.63 -2.14 7.62
CA GLN A 67 24.93 -2.75 7.84
C GLN A 67 24.80 -3.88 8.86
N GLN A 68 25.61 -4.92 8.73
CA GLN A 68 25.77 -5.91 9.80
C GLN A 68 26.54 -5.29 10.97
N VAL A 69 26.10 -5.58 12.18
CA VAL A 69 26.81 -5.21 13.41
C VAL A 69 27.17 -6.47 14.16
N GLU A 70 28.45 -6.59 14.51
CA GLU A 70 28.95 -7.66 15.36
C GLU A 70 28.70 -7.30 16.83
N GLY A 71 28.16 -8.24 17.58
CA GLY A 71 27.89 -8.08 19.01
C GLY A 71 26.39 -7.98 19.31
N GLY A 72 25.87 -8.92 20.09
CA GLY A 72 24.50 -8.85 20.57
C GLY A 72 24.07 -10.05 21.41
N ILE A 73 24.66 -10.15 22.61
CA ILE A 73 24.24 -10.95 23.76
C ILE A 73 24.54 -12.45 23.60
N GLU A 74 25.51 -12.94 24.39
CA GLU A 74 25.59 -14.37 24.68
C GLU A 74 24.28 -14.77 25.35
N PRO A 75 23.55 -15.77 24.82
CA PRO A 75 22.37 -16.28 25.51
C PRO A 75 22.78 -16.72 26.91
N ALA A 76 22.02 -16.34 27.94
CA ALA A 76 22.31 -16.67 29.34
C ALA A 76 22.43 -18.19 29.59
N ASP A 77 21.94 -18.97 28.63
CA ASP A 77 21.89 -20.41 28.48
C ASP A 77 23.14 -21.03 27.79
N GLY A 78 24.18 -20.24 27.48
CA GLY A 78 25.48 -20.76 27.03
C GLY A 78 25.50 -21.32 25.60
N ASN A 79 24.39 -21.23 24.86
CA ASN A 79 24.34 -21.58 23.45
C ASN A 79 24.75 -20.35 22.61
N ALA A 80 26.06 -20.09 22.54
CA ALA A 80 26.66 -18.93 21.84
C ALA A 80 26.54 -19.02 20.31
N GLU A 81 25.36 -19.30 19.76
CA GLU A 81 25.09 -19.06 18.35
C GLU A 81 25.05 -17.55 18.14
N ARG A 82 26.17 -17.00 17.63
CA ARG A 82 26.33 -15.58 17.32
C ARG A 82 25.20 -15.15 16.38
N ARG A 83 24.17 -14.50 16.92
CA ARG A 83 23.09 -13.92 16.12
C ARG A 83 23.65 -12.72 15.35
N THR A 84 23.49 -12.72 14.03
CA THR A 84 23.83 -11.56 13.19
C THR A 84 22.76 -10.48 13.37
N TYR A 85 23.18 -9.29 13.80
CA TYR A 85 22.32 -8.12 13.92
C TYR A 85 22.52 -7.18 12.71
N HIS A 86 21.45 -6.51 12.33
CA HIS A 86 21.44 -5.49 11.29
C HIS A 86 21.08 -4.15 11.89
N ALA A 87 21.81 -3.11 11.53
CA ALA A 87 21.55 -1.73 11.93
C ALA A 87 21.23 -0.88 10.71
N LEU A 88 20.35 0.10 10.90
CA LEU A 88 20.03 1.10 9.89
C LEU A 88 21.20 2.07 9.70
N THR A 89 21.57 2.39 8.46
CA THR A 89 22.59 3.41 8.17
C THR A 89 21.94 4.79 7.96
N ARG A 90 22.77 5.84 7.89
CA ARG A 90 22.31 7.17 7.45
C ARG A 90 21.71 7.16 6.04
N ALA A 91 22.20 6.29 5.14
CA ALA A 91 21.63 6.17 3.80
C ALA A 91 20.26 5.50 3.84
N GLY A 92 20.08 4.48 4.69
CA GLY A 92 18.77 3.85 4.94
C GLY A 92 17.76 4.82 5.52
N GLN A 93 18.15 5.64 6.50
CA GLN A 93 17.29 6.70 7.05
C GLN A 93 16.81 7.68 5.97
N ARG A 94 17.73 8.17 5.13
CA ARG A 94 17.36 9.03 4.00
C ARG A 94 16.45 8.33 3.00
N MET A 95 16.64 7.02 2.79
CA MET A 95 15.79 6.23 1.91
C MET A 95 14.34 6.24 2.43
N ILE A 96 14.12 5.98 3.72
CA ILE A 96 12.78 6.03 4.33
C ILE A 96 12.12 7.41 4.10
N ILE A 97 12.84 8.49 4.42
CA ILE A 97 12.32 9.87 4.27
C ILE A 97 11.94 10.15 2.81
N ASN A 98 12.82 9.81 1.87
CA ASN A 98 12.58 10.05 0.46
C ASN A 98 11.39 9.23 -0.08
N GLU A 99 11.16 8.03 0.46
CA GLU A 99 10.03 7.20 0.07
C GLU A 99 8.72 7.73 0.63
N LEU A 100 8.71 8.15 1.90
CA LEU A 100 7.56 8.81 2.51
C LEU A 100 7.16 10.05 1.70
N ASP A 101 8.13 10.92 1.40
CA ASP A 101 7.94 12.10 0.55
C ASP A 101 7.33 11.77 -0.82
N ARG A 102 7.74 10.64 -1.43
CA ARG A 102 7.17 10.18 -2.71
C ARG A 102 5.72 9.74 -2.55
N MET A 103 5.42 8.97 -1.50
CA MET A 103 4.08 8.50 -1.21
C MET A 103 3.12 9.67 -0.91
N GLU A 104 3.55 10.62 -0.09
CA GLU A 104 2.74 11.79 0.26
C GLU A 104 2.38 12.63 -0.96
N ARG A 105 3.36 12.94 -1.82
CA ARG A 105 3.12 13.66 -3.08
C ARG A 105 2.12 12.92 -3.96
N PHE A 106 2.29 11.60 -4.10
CA PHE A 106 1.39 10.79 -4.91
C PHE A 106 -0.05 10.79 -4.34
N VAL A 107 -0.21 10.71 -3.02
CA VAL A 107 -1.52 10.74 -2.36
C VAL A 107 -2.20 12.10 -2.58
N ILE A 108 -1.48 13.22 -2.43
CA ILE A 108 -2.02 14.56 -2.66
C ILE A 108 -2.48 14.71 -4.12
N GLU A 109 -1.58 14.43 -5.08
CA GLU A 109 -1.89 14.55 -6.51
C GLU A 109 -3.07 13.66 -6.93
N THR A 110 -3.13 12.43 -6.43
CA THR A 110 -4.21 11.48 -6.74
C THR A 110 -5.53 11.91 -6.13
N ARG A 111 -5.52 12.43 -4.89
CA ARG A 111 -6.73 12.91 -4.22
C ARG A 111 -7.36 14.08 -4.99
N ASP A 112 -6.54 15.04 -5.44
CA ASP A 112 -6.98 16.20 -6.22
C ASP A 112 -7.57 15.81 -7.59
N LEU A 113 -7.15 14.68 -8.15
CA LEU A 113 -7.73 14.16 -9.40
C LEU A 113 -9.05 13.45 -9.15
N ILE A 114 -9.14 12.64 -8.08
CA ILE A 114 -10.38 11.92 -7.73
C ILE A 114 -11.51 12.89 -7.37
N THR A 115 -11.21 14.01 -6.69
CA THR A 115 -12.23 15.02 -6.38
C THR A 115 -12.82 15.65 -7.64
N LYS A 116 -11.99 15.98 -8.64
CA LYS A 116 -12.45 16.53 -9.93
C LYS A 116 -13.37 15.58 -10.69
N VAL A 117 -13.06 14.28 -10.69
CA VAL A 117 -13.93 13.26 -11.33
C VAL A 117 -15.30 13.16 -10.67
N ARG A 118 -15.38 13.39 -9.34
CA ARG A 118 -16.66 13.36 -8.62
C ARG A 118 -17.55 14.57 -8.89
N ASP A 119 -16.96 15.72 -9.19
CA ASP A 119 -17.70 16.95 -9.48
C ASP A 119 -18.27 16.95 -10.91
N ASP A 120 -17.63 16.25 -11.86
CA ASP A 120 -18.12 16.11 -13.24
C ASP A 120 -19.39 15.25 -13.36
N ASP A 121 -19.61 14.31 -12.43
CA ASP A 121 -20.85 13.51 -12.35
C ASP A 121 -22.06 14.31 -11.77
N GLN A 122 -21.84 15.54 -11.27
CA GLN A 122 -22.90 16.44 -10.78
C GLN A 122 -23.41 17.40 -11.87
N GLY A 123 -22.93 17.28 -13.11
CA GLY A 123 -23.52 17.92 -14.29
C GLY A 123 -24.92 17.36 -14.56
N GLY A 124 -25.94 18.11 -14.14
CA GLY A 124 -27.33 17.66 -14.03
C GLY A 124 -27.89 16.89 -15.23
N MET A 125 -28.77 15.93 -14.91
CA MET A 125 -29.78 15.48 -15.88
C MET A 125 -30.41 16.71 -16.51
N PRO A 126 -30.45 16.84 -17.86
CA PRO A 126 -31.29 17.87 -18.45
C PRO A 126 -32.71 17.58 -17.99
N GLU A 127 -33.30 18.54 -17.29
CA GLU A 127 -34.71 18.56 -16.94
C GLU A 127 -35.48 18.45 -18.26
N ARG A 128 -35.96 17.24 -18.56
CA ARG A 128 -36.82 17.02 -19.72
C ARG A 128 -38.07 17.83 -19.45
N GLN A 129 -38.21 18.94 -20.17
CA GLN A 129 -39.49 19.60 -20.33
C GLN A 129 -40.47 18.53 -20.84
N GLU A 130 -41.38 18.11 -19.96
CA GLU A 130 -42.56 17.33 -20.34
C GLU A 130 -43.44 18.24 -21.20
N GLN A 131 -43.08 18.35 -22.47
CA GLN A 131 -43.99 18.81 -23.50
C GLN A 131 -44.86 17.62 -23.88
N ASN A 132 -46.08 17.67 -23.35
CA ASN A 132 -47.31 17.07 -23.87
C ASN A 132 -47.16 16.28 -25.17
N CYS A 133 -47.21 14.95 -25.07
CA CYS A 133 -47.77 14.12 -26.13
C CYS A 133 -48.84 13.24 -25.51
N SER A 134 -50.09 13.60 -25.80
CA SER A 134 -51.26 12.77 -25.64
C SER A 134 -51.17 11.53 -26.55
N ASP A 135 -51.75 10.45 -26.03
CA ASP A 135 -52.25 9.26 -26.74
C ASP A 135 -51.24 8.27 -27.33
N GLY A 136 -51.32 7.04 -26.81
CA GLY A 136 -51.20 5.81 -27.60
C GLY A 136 -49.80 5.23 -27.84
N ASP A 137 -49.67 3.95 -27.46
CA ASP A 137 -48.84 2.93 -28.08
C ASP A 137 -47.40 2.66 -27.58
N ASP A 138 -47.29 1.45 -26.99
CA ASP A 138 -46.15 0.52 -26.89
C ASP A 138 -44.83 0.95 -26.23
N LEU A 139 -44.64 0.46 -25.00
CA LEU A 139 -43.33 0.33 -24.35
C LEU A 139 -42.55 -0.85 -24.98
N PRO A 140 -41.33 -0.65 -25.53
CA PRO A 140 -40.53 -1.75 -26.02
C PRO A 140 -39.86 -2.51 -24.86
N GLU A 141 -39.94 -3.84 -24.95
CA GLU A 141 -39.48 -4.89 -24.02
C GLU A 141 -38.00 -4.77 -23.53
N LYS A 142 -37.20 -3.87 -24.11
CA LYS A 142 -35.78 -3.67 -23.76
C LYS A 142 -35.55 -2.90 -22.46
N ALA A 143 -36.58 -2.31 -21.85
CA ALA A 143 -36.46 -1.59 -20.58
C ALA A 143 -36.26 -2.50 -19.35
N LEU A 144 -36.49 -3.81 -19.47
CA LEU A 144 -36.34 -4.76 -18.36
C LEU A 144 -34.98 -5.48 -18.31
N GLU A 145 -34.13 -5.38 -19.34
CA GLU A 145 -32.81 -6.02 -19.33
C GLU A 145 -31.71 -5.18 -18.68
N LEU A 146 -31.78 -3.84 -18.77
CA LEU A 146 -30.75 -2.96 -18.19
C LEU A 146 -30.78 -2.92 -16.65
N ASN A 147 -31.91 -3.26 -16.03
CA ASN A 147 -32.08 -3.24 -14.57
C ASN A 147 -31.51 -4.50 -13.87
N ARG A 148 -31.07 -5.51 -14.64
CA ARG A 148 -30.52 -6.77 -14.11
C ARG A 148 -29.00 -6.71 -13.96
N PHE A 149 -28.31 -5.92 -14.80
CA PHE A 149 -26.85 -5.79 -14.79
C PHE A 149 -26.33 -5.04 -13.55
N TRP A 150 -26.98 -3.95 -13.16
CA TRP A 150 -26.53 -3.08 -12.06
C TRP A 150 -26.87 -3.60 -10.64
N ARG A 151 -27.78 -4.56 -10.49
CA ARG A 151 -28.12 -5.16 -9.19
C ARG A 151 -27.18 -6.29 -8.73
N SER A 152 -26.29 -6.77 -9.61
CA SER A 152 -25.51 -8.01 -9.42
C SER A 152 -24.10 -7.85 -8.82
N LYS A 153 -23.58 -6.63 -8.61
CA LYS A 153 -22.25 -6.43 -8.00
C LYS A 153 -22.25 -5.45 -6.82
N LYS A 154 -22.75 -5.90 -5.68
CA LYS A 154 -22.32 -5.44 -4.34
C LYS A 154 -21.57 -6.58 -3.64
N PRO A 155 -20.29 -6.45 -3.28
CA PRO A 155 -19.75 -7.24 -2.17
C PRO A 155 -20.09 -6.51 -0.86
N LEU A 156 -20.99 -7.11 -0.09
CA LEU A 156 -21.29 -6.71 1.28
C LEU A 156 -20.17 -7.21 2.20
N LEU A 157 -19.63 -6.29 3.00
CA LEU A 157 -18.96 -6.58 4.27
C LEU A 157 -19.90 -7.39 5.18
N GLY A 158 -19.34 -8.40 5.85
CA GLY A 158 -19.90 -8.95 7.09
C GLY A 158 -19.97 -10.47 7.15
N LEU A 159 -19.09 -11.08 7.93
CA LEU A 159 -19.21 -12.35 8.69
C LEU A 159 -17.87 -12.53 9.45
N SER A 160 -17.76 -12.15 10.73
CA SER A 160 -18.14 -12.92 11.92
C SER A 160 -17.57 -14.34 11.90
N LEU A 161 -16.42 -14.52 12.56
CA LEU A 161 -15.84 -15.83 12.89
C LEU A 161 -16.08 -16.10 14.37
N LYS A 162 -16.65 -17.27 14.63
CA LYS A 162 -16.55 -18.01 15.90
C LYS A 162 -15.18 -18.69 15.97
#